data_AF-A0A955EFU8-F1
#
_entry.id   AF-A0A955EFU8-F1
#
_cell.length_a   1.000
_cell.length_b   1.000
_cell.length_c   1.000
_cell.angle_alpha   90.00
_cell.angle_beta   90.00
_cell.angle_gamma   90.00
#
_symmetry.space_group_name_H-M   'P 1'
#
loop_
_entity.id
_entity.type
_entity.pdbx_description
1 polymer ?
#
loop_
_entity_poly.entity_id
_entity_poly.type
_entity_poly.pdbx_seq_one_letter_code
_entity_poly.pdbx_strand_id
1 'polypeptide(L)'
;MQDTLRQLLEGRSLSEREAEHVFTQVLTGQANEAQVGALLALIAVRGVNLDELVGAARVMRAYVTPVPVQDADTVIDTCGTGGAPKTFNISTAVALVAAACERDGRRVRVAKHGGRSRTGRGSAEVLARLGVNIDAPPAAQGRCLDQVGVCFSFAIHHHPAMRFAAGPRKSLGFPTVFNLLGPLTNP
;
A
#
# COMPACT_ATOMS: atom_id res chain seq x y z
N MET A 1 -18.03 -5.52 14.01
CA MET A 1 -17.16 -6.72 14.07
C MET A 1 -17.93 -8.04 14.21
N GLN A 2 -18.59 -8.35 15.34
CA GLN A 2 -19.20 -9.69 15.52
C GLN A 2 -20.24 -10.04 14.44
N ASP A 3 -21.13 -9.11 14.11
CA ASP A 3 -22.12 -9.32 13.05
C ASP A 3 -21.48 -9.43 11.66
N THR A 4 -20.42 -8.64 11.41
CA THR A 4 -19.60 -8.74 10.21
C THR A 4 -19.00 -10.14 10.05
N LEU A 5 -18.48 -10.72 11.13
CA LEU A 5 -17.92 -12.08 11.09
C LEU A 5 -19.00 -13.14 10.84
N ARG A 6 -20.21 -12.98 11.42
CA ARG A 6 -21.34 -13.88 11.14
C ARG A 6 -21.77 -13.81 9.68
N GLN A 7 -21.89 -12.61 9.12
CA GLN A 7 -22.18 -12.40 7.70
C GLN A 7 -21.15 -13.08 6.80
N LEU A 8 -19.86 -12.94 7.10
CA LEU A 8 -18.77 -13.57 6.35
C LEU A 8 -18.76 -15.10 6.49
N LEU A 9 -19.13 -15.64 7.66
CA LEU A 9 -19.29 -17.09 7.88
C LEU A 9 -20.40 -17.70 7.00
N GLU A 10 -21.43 -16.93 6.68
CA GLU A 10 -22.50 -17.33 5.75
C GLU A 10 -22.08 -17.20 4.27
N GLY A 11 -20.82 -16.84 3.99
CA GLY A 11 -20.30 -16.65 2.65
C GLY A 11 -20.74 -15.35 1.97
N ARG A 12 -21.38 -14.42 2.70
CA ARG A 12 -21.78 -13.10 2.17
C ARG A 12 -20.57 -12.15 2.14
N SER A 13 -20.51 -11.26 1.16
CA SER A 13 -19.51 -10.18 1.10
C SER A 13 -19.96 -8.95 1.89
N LEU A 14 -19.05 -8.02 2.12
CA LEU A 14 -19.35 -6.70 2.67
C LEU A 14 -19.57 -5.70 1.53
N SER A 15 -20.50 -4.77 1.74
CA SER A 15 -20.61 -3.54 0.95
C SER A 15 -19.44 -2.60 1.25
N GLU A 16 -19.23 -1.58 0.40
CA GLU A 16 -18.14 -0.60 0.55
C GLU A 16 -18.17 0.06 1.94
N ARG A 17 -19.36 0.47 2.43
CA ARG A 17 -19.54 1.09 3.74
C ARG A 17 -19.24 0.15 4.91
N GLU A 18 -19.66 -1.11 4.80
CA GLU A 18 -19.36 -2.12 5.82
C GLU A 18 -17.87 -2.43 5.88
N ALA A 19 -17.22 -2.50 4.70
CA ALA A 19 -15.79 -2.65 4.59
C ALA A 19 -15.05 -1.45 5.21
N GLU A 20 -15.42 -0.21 4.86
CA GLU A 20 -14.86 0.98 5.49
C GLU A 20 -14.98 0.95 7.02
N HIS A 21 -16.16 0.60 7.53
CA HIS A 21 -16.40 0.49 8.96
C HIS A 21 -15.49 -0.56 9.62
N VAL A 22 -15.45 -1.78 9.09
CA VAL A 22 -14.67 -2.86 9.71
C VAL A 22 -13.17 -2.64 9.58
N PHE A 23 -12.67 -2.16 8.43
CA PHE A 23 -11.26 -1.86 8.27
C PHE A 23 -10.84 -0.66 9.11
N THR A 24 -11.73 0.29 9.40
CA THR A 24 -11.46 1.35 10.39
C THR A 24 -11.26 0.75 11.79
N GLN A 25 -12.11 -0.20 12.21
CA GLN A 25 -11.92 -0.90 13.49
C GLN A 25 -10.56 -1.62 13.55
N VAL A 26 -10.14 -2.24 12.44
CA VAL A 26 -8.82 -2.89 12.34
C VAL A 26 -7.68 -1.87 12.46
N LEU A 27 -7.69 -0.81 11.65
CA LEU A 27 -6.60 0.16 11.56
C LEU A 27 -6.53 1.15 12.74
N THR A 28 -7.56 1.20 13.59
CA THR A 28 -7.57 1.98 14.84
C THR A 28 -7.32 1.13 16.08
N GLY A 29 -7.10 -0.18 15.94
CA GLY A 29 -6.85 -1.09 17.06
C GLY A 29 -8.08 -1.41 17.91
N GLN A 30 -9.28 -1.16 17.40
CA GLN A 30 -10.55 -1.50 18.07
C GLN A 30 -10.90 -2.99 17.95
N ALA A 31 -10.32 -3.68 16.95
CA ALA A 31 -10.45 -5.12 16.77
C ALA A 31 -9.27 -5.86 17.40
N ASN A 32 -9.54 -6.95 18.12
CA ASN A 32 -8.48 -7.79 18.67
C ASN A 32 -7.87 -8.73 17.60
N GLU A 33 -6.72 -9.33 17.89
CA GLU A 33 -6.00 -10.16 16.91
C GLU A 33 -6.81 -11.34 16.37
N ALA A 34 -7.64 -11.98 17.21
CA ALA A 34 -8.49 -13.08 16.79
C ALA A 34 -9.57 -12.63 15.79
N GLN A 35 -10.18 -11.46 16.02
CA GLN A 35 -11.16 -10.86 15.12
C GLN A 35 -10.52 -10.45 13.80
N VAL A 36 -9.34 -9.83 13.83
CA VAL A 36 -8.60 -9.47 12.62
C VAL A 36 -8.22 -10.72 11.83
N GLY A 37 -7.71 -11.76 12.50
CA GLY A 37 -7.37 -13.02 11.87
C GLY A 37 -8.57 -13.68 11.19
N ALA A 38 -9.71 -13.76 11.90
CA ALA A 38 -10.95 -14.31 11.37
C ALA A 38 -11.47 -13.53 10.16
N LEU A 39 -11.53 -12.20 10.24
CA LEU A 39 -11.94 -11.32 9.14
C LEU A 39 -11.11 -11.60 7.88
N LEU A 40 -9.78 -11.61 8.03
CA LEU A 40 -8.87 -11.80 6.90
C LEU A 40 -8.95 -13.21 6.31
N ALA A 41 -9.08 -14.25 7.14
CA ALA A 41 -9.21 -15.62 6.68
C ALA A 41 -10.53 -15.86 5.94
N LEU A 42 -11.65 -15.35 6.46
CA LEU A 42 -12.97 -15.51 5.85
C LEU A 42 -13.06 -14.80 4.49
N ILE A 43 -12.54 -13.58 4.39
CA ILE A 43 -12.44 -12.87 3.10
C ILE A 43 -11.51 -13.63 2.14
N ALA A 44 -10.37 -14.15 2.60
CA ALA A 44 -9.42 -14.84 1.75
C ALA A 44 -9.98 -16.15 1.14
N VAL A 45 -10.70 -16.94 1.95
CA VAL A 45 -11.32 -18.20 1.48
C VAL A 45 -12.43 -17.93 0.47
N ARG A 46 -13.27 -16.92 0.71
CA ARG A 46 -14.34 -16.52 -0.21
C ARG A 46 -13.80 -15.87 -1.49
N GLY A 47 -12.66 -15.17 -1.37
CA GLY A 47 -12.14 -14.26 -2.39
C GLY A 47 -12.55 -12.81 -2.10
N VAL A 48 -11.64 -11.88 -2.38
CA VAL A 48 -11.85 -10.45 -2.14
C VAL A 48 -12.87 -9.89 -3.13
N ASN A 49 -13.94 -9.27 -2.62
CA ASN A 49 -14.90 -8.54 -3.43
C ASN A 49 -14.40 -7.11 -3.74
N LEU A 50 -14.89 -6.50 -4.84
CA LEU A 50 -14.56 -5.12 -5.22
C LEU A 50 -14.87 -4.11 -4.10
N ASP A 51 -16.06 -4.17 -3.52
CA ASP A 51 -16.52 -3.27 -2.46
C ASP A 51 -15.61 -3.33 -1.23
N GLU A 52 -15.17 -4.54 -0.86
CA GLU A 52 -14.24 -4.77 0.23
C GLU A 52 -12.86 -4.18 -0.06
N LEU A 53 -12.38 -4.32 -1.29
CA LEU A 53 -11.11 -3.78 -1.71
C LEU A 53 -11.14 -2.24 -1.72
N VAL A 54 -12.23 -1.64 -2.25
CA VAL A 54 -12.42 -0.18 -2.29
C VAL A 54 -12.52 0.38 -0.87
N GLY A 55 -13.37 -0.19 -0.03
CA GLY A 55 -13.55 0.28 1.35
C GLY A 55 -12.26 0.16 2.17
N ALA A 56 -11.54 -0.96 2.05
CA ALA A 56 -10.25 -1.12 2.70
C ALA A 56 -9.19 -0.13 2.20
N ALA A 57 -9.13 0.11 0.88
CA ALA A 57 -8.20 1.08 0.29
C ALA A 57 -8.49 2.51 0.76
N ARG A 58 -9.77 2.92 0.82
CA ARG A 58 -10.18 4.23 1.34
C ARG A 58 -9.74 4.42 2.78
N VAL A 59 -9.97 3.44 3.64
CA VAL A 59 -9.54 3.50 5.04
C VAL A 59 -8.01 3.57 5.13
N MET A 60 -7.28 2.74 4.40
CA MET A 60 -5.81 2.81 4.41
C MET A 60 -5.29 4.19 3.97
N ARG A 61 -5.89 4.80 2.95
CA ARG A 61 -5.55 6.17 2.53
C ARG A 61 -5.92 7.21 3.58
N ALA A 62 -7.03 7.04 4.30
CA ALA A 62 -7.43 7.96 5.38
C ALA A 62 -6.46 7.96 6.58
N TYR A 63 -5.77 6.85 6.82
CA TYR A 63 -4.79 6.69 7.90
C TYR A 63 -3.33 6.73 7.42
N VAL A 64 -3.09 7.18 6.19
CA VAL A 64 -1.75 7.30 5.64
C VAL A 64 -1.05 8.56 6.16
N THR A 65 0.28 8.52 6.29
CA THR A 65 1.08 9.73 6.44
C THR A 65 1.36 10.29 5.05
N PRO A 66 0.79 11.44 4.66
CA PRO A 66 0.84 11.92 3.29
C PRO A 66 2.21 12.49 2.91
N VAL A 67 2.51 12.49 1.62
CA VAL A 67 3.64 13.25 1.06
C VAL A 67 3.15 14.65 0.65
N PRO A 68 3.66 15.73 1.25
CA PRO A 68 3.25 17.09 0.87
C PRO A 68 3.83 17.45 -0.50
N VAL A 69 2.96 17.70 -1.48
CA VAL A 69 3.33 18.07 -2.85
C VAL A 69 2.59 19.34 -3.25
N GLN A 70 3.23 20.23 -4.02
CA GLN A 70 2.62 21.50 -4.43
C GLN A 70 1.53 21.34 -5.49
N ASP A 71 1.76 20.40 -6.41
CA ASP A 71 0.86 20.02 -7.50
C ASP A 71 0.65 18.52 -7.37
N ALA A 72 -0.56 18.00 -7.53
CA ALA A 72 -0.83 16.56 -7.55
C ALA A 72 -1.62 16.13 -8.80
N ASP A 73 -1.83 17.04 -9.76
CA ASP A 73 -2.78 16.83 -10.87
C ASP A 73 -2.36 15.67 -11.78
N THR A 74 -1.06 15.47 -11.98
CA THR A 74 -0.55 14.34 -12.77
C THR A 74 0.70 13.78 -12.13
N VAL A 75 0.50 12.82 -11.23
CA VAL A 75 1.55 12.01 -10.62
C VAL A 75 1.24 10.55 -10.90
N ILE A 76 2.25 9.81 -11.37
CA ILE A 76 2.13 8.38 -11.65
C ILE A 76 2.85 7.54 -10.60
N ASP A 77 2.37 6.32 -10.40
CA ASP A 77 3.06 5.26 -9.68
C ASP A 77 3.26 4.07 -10.62
N THR A 78 4.32 3.30 -10.37
CA THR A 78 4.72 2.13 -11.15
C THR A 78 4.68 0.85 -10.31
N CYS A 79 4.20 0.93 -9.06
CA CYS A 79 4.22 -0.20 -8.14
C CYS A 79 3.32 -1.37 -8.57
N GLY A 80 3.44 -2.49 -7.86
CA GLY A 80 2.62 -3.68 -8.09
C GLY A 80 2.44 -4.45 -6.80
N THR A 81 1.52 -5.41 -6.79
CA THR A 81 1.18 -6.24 -5.62
C THR A 81 2.33 -7.14 -5.17
N GLY A 82 3.29 -7.42 -6.07
CA GLY A 82 4.40 -8.35 -5.82
C GLY A 82 3.98 -9.81 -5.98
N GLY A 83 4.80 -10.73 -5.49
CA GLY A 83 4.51 -12.18 -5.56
C GLY A 83 4.88 -12.88 -6.88
N ALA A 84 5.09 -12.13 -7.97
CA ALA A 84 5.63 -12.67 -9.21
C ALA A 84 7.15 -12.97 -9.10
N PRO A 85 7.68 -13.92 -9.90
CA PRO A 85 9.12 -14.17 -9.99
C PRO A 85 9.89 -12.89 -10.29
N LYS A 86 10.84 -12.54 -9.41
CA LYS A 86 11.64 -11.33 -9.54
C LYS A 86 12.94 -11.62 -10.29
N THR A 87 12.93 -11.38 -11.59
CA THR A 87 14.14 -11.39 -12.43
C THR A 87 14.86 -10.03 -12.38
N PHE A 88 14.09 -8.93 -12.34
CA PHE A 88 14.61 -7.57 -12.31
C PHE A 88 13.64 -6.62 -11.58
N ASN A 89 14.14 -5.48 -11.07
CA ASN A 89 13.29 -4.44 -10.45
C ASN A 89 12.64 -3.55 -11.52
N ILE A 90 11.84 -4.16 -12.40
CA ILE A 90 11.25 -3.51 -13.59
C ILE A 90 10.53 -2.22 -13.20
N SER A 91 9.65 -2.26 -12.20
CA SER A 91 8.91 -1.06 -11.78
C SER A 91 9.81 0.04 -11.24
N THR A 92 10.97 -0.27 -10.67
CA THR A 92 11.92 0.75 -10.21
C THR A 92 12.64 1.38 -11.39
N ALA A 93 13.07 0.57 -12.35
CA ALA A 93 13.68 1.08 -13.58
C ALA A 93 12.70 1.94 -14.39
N VAL A 94 11.45 1.50 -14.54
CA VAL A 94 10.40 2.28 -15.22
C VAL A 94 10.16 3.62 -14.51
N ALA A 95 10.16 3.65 -13.17
CA ALA A 95 10.01 4.91 -12.44
C ALA A 95 11.12 5.91 -12.76
N LEU A 96 12.37 5.45 -12.81
CA LEU A 96 13.52 6.30 -13.13
C LEU A 96 13.51 6.76 -14.58
N VAL A 97 13.21 5.86 -15.52
CA VAL A 97 13.13 6.20 -16.96
C VAL A 97 11.99 7.18 -17.23
N ALA A 98 10.80 6.91 -16.67
CA ALA A 98 9.65 7.80 -16.84
C ALA A 98 9.93 9.19 -16.29
N ALA A 99 10.52 9.30 -15.09
CA ALA A 99 10.90 10.58 -14.49
C ALA A 99 11.96 11.37 -15.29
N ALA A 100 12.75 10.68 -16.11
CA ALA A 100 13.70 11.32 -17.02
C ALA A 100 13.03 11.86 -18.30
N CYS A 101 11.78 11.48 -18.59
CA CYS A 101 11.02 11.98 -19.72
C CYS A 101 10.33 13.32 -19.41
N GLU A 102 10.08 14.08 -20.47
CA GLU A 102 9.31 15.31 -20.43
C GLU A 102 8.06 15.19 -21.31
N ARG A 103 6.96 15.79 -20.87
CA ARG A 103 5.70 15.91 -21.60
C ARG A 103 5.21 17.34 -21.48
N ASP A 104 4.93 17.99 -22.61
CA ASP A 104 4.43 19.37 -22.68
C ASP A 104 5.33 20.37 -21.90
N GLY A 105 6.65 20.18 -21.97
CA GLY A 105 7.64 21.01 -21.28
C GLY A 105 7.74 20.80 -19.77
N ARG A 106 7.07 19.78 -19.21
CA ARG A 106 7.13 19.42 -17.79
C ARG A 106 7.68 18.00 -17.63
N ARG A 107 8.52 17.77 -16.62
CA ARG A 107 8.99 16.41 -16.28
C ARG A 107 7.80 15.54 -15.88
N VAL A 108 7.80 14.27 -16.26
CA VAL A 108 6.83 13.30 -15.74
C VAL A 108 7.11 13.10 -14.25
N ARG A 109 6.06 13.23 -13.42
CA ARG A 109 6.19 13.15 -11.97
C ARG A 109 5.86 11.74 -11.49
N VAL A 110 6.82 11.08 -10.86
CA VAL A 110 6.71 9.69 -10.40
C VAL A 110 6.84 9.60 -8.88
N ALA A 111 5.72 9.36 -8.19
CA ALA A 111 5.73 9.04 -6.77
C ALA A 111 5.67 7.52 -6.62
N LYS A 112 6.84 6.87 -6.49
CA LYS A 112 6.89 5.42 -6.45
C LYS A 112 6.60 4.89 -5.04
N HIS A 113 5.51 4.17 -4.87
CA HIS A 113 5.27 3.43 -3.62
C HIS A 113 6.02 2.09 -3.62
N GLY A 114 6.63 1.72 -2.50
CA GLY A 114 7.29 0.43 -2.37
C GLY A 114 7.51 0.00 -0.93
N GLY A 115 7.62 -1.31 -0.73
CA GLY A 115 7.95 -1.92 0.56
C GLY A 115 9.22 -2.77 0.51
N ARG A 116 9.57 -3.40 1.64
CA ARG A 116 10.66 -4.39 1.69
C ARG A 116 10.26 -5.67 0.96
N SER A 117 11.23 -6.29 0.30
CA SER A 117 11.00 -7.60 -0.31
C SER A 117 11.16 -8.73 0.71
N ARG A 118 10.29 -9.75 0.65
CA ARG A 118 10.53 -11.02 1.36
C ARG A 118 11.83 -11.71 0.96
N THR A 119 12.30 -11.46 -0.26
CA THR A 119 13.52 -12.06 -0.82
C THR A 119 14.77 -11.19 -0.67
N GLY A 120 14.64 -9.98 -0.09
CA GLY A 120 15.73 -8.98 -0.06
C GLY A 120 16.13 -8.39 -1.42
N ARG A 121 15.32 -8.64 -2.48
CA ARG A 121 15.55 -8.17 -3.85
C ARG A 121 14.36 -7.33 -4.34
N GLY A 122 14.06 -6.21 -3.69
CA GLY A 122 12.96 -5.32 -4.07
C GLY A 122 13.42 -3.89 -4.34
N SER A 123 12.44 -3.02 -4.58
CA SER A 123 12.64 -1.61 -4.91
C SER A 123 13.42 -0.87 -3.81
N ALA A 124 13.05 -1.08 -2.55
CA ALA A 124 13.74 -0.45 -1.42
C ALA A 124 15.22 -0.89 -1.35
N GLU A 125 15.49 -2.19 -1.51
CA GLU A 125 16.85 -2.72 -1.42
C GLU A 125 17.74 -2.26 -2.58
N VAL A 126 17.22 -2.19 -3.81
CA VAL A 126 18.00 -1.70 -4.95
C VAL A 126 18.26 -0.20 -4.85
N LEU A 127 17.26 0.60 -4.46
CA LEU A 127 17.42 2.05 -4.29
C LEU A 127 18.44 2.36 -3.19
N ALA A 128 18.38 1.67 -2.05
CA ALA A 128 19.37 1.82 -0.98
C ALA A 128 20.79 1.47 -1.45
N ARG A 129 20.95 0.40 -2.25
CA ARG A 129 22.26 0.04 -2.84
C ARG A 129 22.78 1.06 -3.84
N LEU A 130 21.89 1.80 -4.50
CA LEU A 130 22.24 2.91 -5.38
C LEU A 130 22.54 4.22 -4.62
N GLY A 131 22.50 4.20 -3.28
CA GLY A 131 22.79 5.36 -2.44
C GLY A 131 21.58 6.26 -2.16
N VAL A 132 20.38 5.86 -2.55
CA VAL A 132 19.15 6.61 -2.24
C VAL A 132 18.82 6.44 -0.76
N ASN A 133 18.58 7.54 -0.06
CA ASN A 133 18.03 7.51 1.30
C ASN A 133 16.54 7.12 1.25
N ILE A 134 16.26 5.83 1.34
CA ILE A 134 14.88 5.29 1.34
C ILE A 134 14.09 5.61 2.62
N ASP A 135 14.78 6.09 3.66
CA ASP A 135 14.19 6.51 4.93
C ASP A 135 13.99 8.04 4.98
N ALA A 136 14.06 8.72 3.84
CA ALA A 136 13.81 10.15 3.74
C ALA A 136 12.41 10.52 4.26
N PRO A 137 12.26 11.57 5.09
CA PRO A 137 10.97 11.97 5.65
C PRO A 137 10.02 12.47 4.54
N PRO A 138 8.69 12.44 4.75
CA PRO A 138 7.71 12.84 3.73
C PRO A 138 7.98 14.22 3.12
N ALA A 139 8.41 15.21 3.92
CA ALA A 139 8.76 16.53 3.43
C ALA A 139 9.94 16.52 2.44
N ALA A 140 10.92 15.63 2.60
CA ALA A 140 12.01 15.48 1.64
C ALA A 140 11.55 14.78 0.37
N GLN A 141 10.69 13.77 0.49
CA GLN A 141 10.09 13.09 -0.65
C GLN A 141 9.29 14.06 -1.53
N GLY A 142 8.48 14.93 -0.92
CA GLY A 142 7.74 15.98 -1.61
C GLY A 142 8.66 16.92 -2.40
N ARG A 143 9.73 17.41 -1.76
CA ARG A 143 10.75 18.24 -2.44
C ARG A 143 11.42 17.50 -3.60
N CYS A 144 11.73 16.21 -3.46
CA CYS A 144 12.29 15.41 -4.56
C CYS A 144 11.30 15.32 -5.73
N LEU A 145 10.01 15.11 -5.46
CA LEU A 145 9.00 15.07 -6.50
C LEU A 145 8.85 16.42 -7.21
N ASP A 146 8.89 17.52 -6.46
CA ASP A 146 8.72 18.88 -7.01
C ASP A 146 9.95 19.37 -7.77
N GLN A 147 11.17 19.03 -7.32
CA GLN A 147 12.42 19.53 -7.92
C GLN A 147 13.00 18.59 -8.99
N VAL A 148 12.88 17.28 -8.80
CA VAL A 148 13.53 16.26 -9.64
C VAL A 148 12.50 15.50 -10.48
N GLY A 149 11.22 15.50 -10.08
CA GLY A 149 10.16 14.74 -10.76
C GLY A 149 10.05 13.30 -10.27
N VAL A 150 10.80 12.88 -9.26
CA VAL A 150 10.69 11.52 -8.71
C VAL A 150 10.92 11.48 -7.21
N CYS A 151 10.10 10.70 -6.52
CA CYS A 151 10.32 10.33 -5.13
C CYS A 151 10.03 8.85 -4.90
N PHE A 152 10.52 8.32 -3.78
CA PHE A 152 10.22 6.98 -3.32
C PHE A 152 9.52 7.06 -1.96
N SER A 153 8.27 6.62 -1.93
CA SER A 153 7.44 6.57 -0.73
C SER A 153 7.57 5.17 -0.12
N PHE A 154 8.37 5.05 0.94
CA PHE A 154 8.63 3.75 1.56
C PHE A 154 7.49 3.35 2.50
N ALA A 155 6.71 2.32 2.12
CA ALA A 155 5.44 1.95 2.75
C ALA A 155 5.47 1.84 4.28
N ILE A 156 6.59 1.38 4.87
CA ILE A 156 6.75 1.26 6.32
C ILE A 156 6.58 2.60 7.04
N HIS A 157 7.00 3.70 6.41
CA HIS A 157 6.95 5.04 6.99
C HIS A 157 5.61 5.73 6.77
N HIS A 158 4.81 5.25 5.83
CA HIS A 158 3.55 5.90 5.46
C HIS A 158 2.31 5.23 6.02
N HIS A 159 2.40 3.96 6.42
CA HIS A 159 1.26 3.16 6.87
C HIS A 159 1.35 2.76 8.35
N PRO A 160 1.49 3.70 9.31
CA PRO A 160 1.70 3.36 10.73
C PRO A 160 0.54 2.56 11.34
N ALA A 161 -0.69 2.79 10.86
CA ALA A 161 -1.88 2.07 11.28
C ALA A 161 -1.81 0.55 10.97
N MET A 162 -0.97 0.14 10.03
CA MET A 162 -0.79 -1.28 9.71
C MET A 162 -0.19 -2.10 10.85
N ARG A 163 0.36 -1.46 11.89
CA ARG A 163 0.83 -2.15 13.10
C ARG A 163 -0.25 -3.03 13.74
N PHE A 164 -1.52 -2.63 13.67
CA PHE A 164 -2.65 -3.37 14.26
C PHE A 164 -3.03 -4.62 13.44
N ALA A 165 -2.72 -4.64 12.15
CA ALA A 165 -2.94 -5.81 11.29
C ALA A 165 -1.67 -6.67 11.12
N ALA A 166 -0.49 -6.18 11.51
CA ALA A 166 0.79 -6.82 11.24
C ALA A 166 0.94 -8.19 11.92
N GLY A 167 0.61 -8.28 13.22
CA GLY A 167 0.65 -9.52 14.00
C GLY A 167 -0.24 -10.61 13.40
N PRO A 168 -1.55 -10.38 13.25
CA PRO A 168 -2.48 -11.33 12.64
C PRO A 168 -2.03 -11.79 11.24
N ARG A 169 -1.62 -10.85 10.36
CA ARG A 169 -1.16 -11.19 9.01
C ARG A 169 0.08 -12.08 9.02
N LYS A 170 1.03 -11.83 9.93
CA LYS A 170 2.22 -12.65 10.08
C LYS A 170 1.87 -14.07 10.52
N SER A 171 0.93 -14.19 11.46
CA SER A 171 0.48 -15.49 12.01
C SER A 171 -0.31 -16.32 11.00
N LEU A 172 -1.13 -15.68 10.16
CA LEU A 172 -1.87 -16.37 9.10
C LEU A 172 -0.94 -16.98 8.04
N GLY A 173 0.15 -16.30 7.68
CA GLY A 173 1.17 -16.84 6.77
C GLY A 173 0.75 -16.98 5.30
N PHE A 174 -0.47 -16.62 4.93
CA PHE A 174 -0.98 -16.64 3.55
C PHE A 174 -1.42 -15.24 3.06
N PRO A 175 -1.54 -15.01 1.73
CA PRO A 175 -2.00 -13.74 1.17
C PRO A 175 -3.43 -13.37 1.59
N THR A 176 -3.65 -12.10 1.93
CA THR A 176 -4.96 -11.56 2.33
C THR A 176 -5.31 -10.34 1.46
N VAL A 177 -6.47 -9.73 1.68
CA VAL A 177 -6.85 -8.44 1.05
C VAL A 177 -5.74 -7.39 1.11
N PHE A 178 -4.96 -7.34 2.19
CA PHE A 178 -3.83 -6.39 2.33
C PHE A 178 -2.71 -6.59 1.31
N ASN A 179 -2.61 -7.75 0.65
CA ASN A 179 -1.66 -7.97 -0.44
C ASN A 179 -2.07 -7.26 -1.73
N LEU A 180 -3.36 -6.90 -1.87
CA LEU A 180 -3.89 -6.14 -3.00
C LEU A 180 -3.87 -4.63 -2.74
N LEU A 181 -3.83 -4.21 -1.47
CA LEU A 181 -3.97 -2.80 -1.08
C LEU A 181 -2.70 -1.96 -1.30
N GLY A 182 -1.52 -2.57 -1.38
CA GLY A 182 -0.26 -1.83 -1.55
C GLY A 182 -0.29 -0.83 -2.71
N PRO A 183 -0.66 -1.25 -3.94
CA PRO A 183 -0.77 -0.33 -5.07
C PRO A 183 -1.91 0.69 -5.02
N LEU A 184 -2.89 0.49 -4.13
CA LEU A 184 -4.08 1.35 -4.03
C LEU A 184 -3.93 2.44 -2.96
N THR A 185 -2.79 2.47 -2.27
CA THR A 185 -2.59 3.23 -1.02
C THR A 185 -1.29 4.02 -1.04
N ASN A 186 -0.92 4.55 -2.20
CA ASN A 186 0.20 5.49 -2.31
C ASN A 186 -0.12 6.76 -1.49
N PRO A 187 0.78 7.18 -0.57
CA PRO A 187 0.61 8.31 0.34
C PRO A 187 0.57 9.70 -0.29
#